data_AF-A0AAW0BTT0-F1
#
_entry.id   AF-A0AAW0BTT0-F1
#
_cell.length_a   1.000
_cell.length_b   1.000
_cell.length_c   1.000
_cell.angle_alpha   90.00
_cell.angle_beta   90.00
_cell.angle_gamma   90.00
#
_symmetry.space_group_name_H-M   'P 1'
#
loop_
_entity.id
_entity.type
_entity.pdbx_description
1 polymer ?
#
loop_
_entity_poly.entity_id
_entity_poly.type
_entity_poly.pdbx_seq_one_letter_code
_entity_poly.pdbx_strand_id
1 'polypeptide(L)'
;MNTHTVKAASFVTILAVCATTAYVYWTPRRKRVPRSQLPPDMSTWRRAGDDSSCYKDPWPLLSPLMNEYGYDIWTRDDFIPGSRHYCASDPPTCSLGRHFPRKTSLPQSHMMSLQVTNGLVCAARHKKGFDVAIKTICAGGQGQSQLRILRKLATGADAMRPTNHVLPMFEEIHLDDIVFGVFPYLTTTLDNSLFCTELCTAGDMINVMLQMLEATIFIHDRLIAHQDLFINNFLCEYLPCSLAERHAMPPRVFLIDFESAVDFPADSRPEDRLVDSHFFGDTFTRAKAPETLRKGVPFDPFALDIWQLGYRLAMYGTRFTAIDNIILEMGKDDPKARPSARDVFERIREVMRSIPPEDLDVQPVDWELVQNGYYDES
;
A
#
# COMPACT_ATOMS: atom_id res chain seq x y z
N MET A 1 37.82 -39.07 49.32
CA MET A 1 37.17 -38.25 48.28
C MET A 1 36.62 -36.99 48.93
N ASN A 2 36.95 -35.84 48.36
CA ASN A 2 37.12 -34.55 49.04
C ASN A 2 35.81 -33.83 49.42
N THR A 3 35.68 -33.49 50.69
CA THR A 3 34.66 -32.57 51.25
C THR A 3 34.83 -31.13 50.77
N HIS A 4 36.03 -30.76 50.30
CA HIS A 4 36.33 -29.42 49.76
C HIS A 4 35.71 -29.16 48.38
N THR A 5 35.60 -30.19 47.53
CA THR A 5 35.00 -30.07 46.19
C THR A 5 33.48 -29.88 46.22
N VAL A 6 32.79 -30.45 47.22
CA VAL A 6 31.33 -30.32 47.37
C VAL A 6 30.97 -28.89 47.82
N LYS A 7 31.73 -28.30 48.76
CA LYS A 7 31.49 -26.92 49.22
C LYS A 7 31.73 -25.88 48.12
N ALA A 8 32.76 -26.09 47.29
CA ALA A 8 33.04 -25.21 46.16
C ALA A 8 31.92 -25.25 45.10
N ALA A 9 31.39 -26.43 44.80
CA ALA A 9 30.28 -26.58 43.87
C ALA A 9 29.02 -25.86 44.38
N SER A 10 28.65 -26.03 45.64
CA SER A 10 27.48 -25.35 46.24
C SER A 10 27.62 -23.82 46.23
N PHE A 11 28.81 -23.28 46.46
CA PHE A 11 29.03 -21.83 46.46
C PHE A 11 28.92 -21.22 45.06
N VAL A 12 29.41 -21.93 44.04
CA VAL A 12 29.29 -21.52 42.62
C VAL A 12 27.83 -21.55 42.17
N THR A 13 27.04 -22.55 42.58
CA THR A 13 25.62 -22.62 42.24
C THR A 13 24.83 -21.47 42.89
N ILE A 14 25.11 -21.15 44.16
CA ILE A 14 24.45 -20.04 44.86
C ILE A 14 24.79 -18.70 44.20
N LEU A 15 26.06 -18.47 43.86
CA LEU A 15 26.48 -17.25 43.15
C LEU A 15 25.85 -17.14 41.75
N ALA A 16 25.73 -18.25 41.01
CA ALA A 16 25.09 -18.26 39.71
C ALA A 16 23.60 -17.93 39.79
N VAL A 17 22.88 -18.48 40.78
CA VAL A 17 21.44 -18.21 41.02
C VAL A 17 21.23 -16.77 41.49
N CYS A 18 22.08 -16.25 42.38
CA CYS A 18 22.04 -14.85 42.82
C CYS A 18 22.36 -13.89 41.67
N ALA A 19 23.29 -14.23 40.78
CA ALA A 19 23.62 -13.43 39.61
C ALA A 19 22.51 -13.45 38.55
N THR A 20 21.83 -14.59 38.32
CA THR A 20 20.68 -14.65 37.40
C THR A 20 19.47 -13.91 37.94
N THR A 21 19.17 -14.06 39.23
CA THR A 21 18.08 -13.29 39.86
C THR A 21 18.40 -11.80 39.88
N ALA A 22 19.62 -11.39 40.24
CA ALA A 22 20.05 -10.00 40.14
C ALA A 22 20.01 -9.48 38.69
N TYR A 23 20.39 -10.27 37.68
CA TYR A 23 20.27 -9.90 36.27
C TYR A 23 18.82 -9.70 35.83
N VAL A 24 17.90 -10.58 36.22
CA VAL A 24 16.46 -10.46 35.93
C VAL A 24 15.83 -9.24 36.64
N TYR A 25 16.33 -8.89 37.83
CA TYR A 25 15.85 -7.71 38.58
C TYR A 25 16.54 -6.39 38.17
N TRP A 26 17.76 -6.46 37.63
CA TRP A 26 18.58 -5.29 37.26
C TRP A 26 18.54 -4.99 35.76
N THR A 27 18.04 -5.90 34.91
CA THR A 27 17.54 -5.51 33.59
C THR A 27 16.47 -4.46 33.82
N PRO A 28 16.64 -3.21 33.33
CA PRO A 28 15.59 -2.22 33.41
C PRO A 28 14.34 -2.88 32.83
N ARG A 29 13.27 -3.00 33.62
CA ARG A 29 11.96 -3.34 33.06
C ARG A 29 11.69 -2.26 32.03
N ARG A 30 11.97 -2.57 30.75
CA ARG A 30 11.70 -1.68 29.63
C ARG A 30 10.24 -1.28 29.80
N LYS A 31 9.97 0.03 29.87
CA LYS A 31 8.61 0.54 30.01
C LYS A 31 7.83 0.08 28.79
N ARG A 32 7.14 -1.05 28.94
CA ARG A 32 6.26 -1.59 27.91
C ARG A 32 5.07 -0.64 27.82
N VAL A 33 4.77 -0.18 26.61
CA VAL A 33 3.64 0.71 26.35
C VAL A 33 2.38 -0.01 26.83
N PRO A 34 1.63 0.54 27.82
CA PRO A 34 0.43 -0.12 28.30
C PRO A 34 -0.62 -0.15 27.18
N ARG A 35 -1.16 -1.34 26.88
CA ARG A 35 -2.19 -1.51 25.84
C ARG A 35 -3.41 -0.58 26.01
N SER A 36 -3.74 -0.25 27.25
CA SER A 36 -4.83 0.68 27.61
C SER A 36 -4.62 2.13 27.16
N GLN A 37 -3.38 2.51 26.81
CA GLN A 37 -3.06 3.85 26.28
C GLN A 37 -3.14 3.92 24.75
N LEU A 38 -3.32 2.77 24.08
CA LEU A 38 -3.43 2.68 22.62
C LEU A 38 -4.89 2.54 22.20
N PRO A 39 -5.27 2.99 20.98
CA PRO A 39 -6.62 2.83 20.49
C PRO A 39 -7.09 1.36 20.55
N PRO A 40 -8.33 1.09 20.99
CA PRO A 40 -8.81 -0.27 21.25
C PRO A 40 -9.03 -1.08 19.98
N ASP A 41 -9.39 -0.44 18.86
CA ASP A 41 -9.82 -1.09 17.62
C ASP A 41 -9.41 -0.27 16.37
N MET A 42 -9.54 -0.86 15.18
CA MET A 42 -9.10 -0.24 13.93
C MET A 42 -9.87 1.05 13.60
N SER A 43 -11.15 1.14 13.95
CA SER A 43 -11.97 2.33 13.72
C SER A 43 -11.49 3.53 14.53
N THR A 44 -11.02 3.27 15.75
CA THR A 44 -10.47 4.29 16.64
C THR A 44 -9.04 4.64 16.27
N TRP A 45 -8.25 3.66 15.80
CA TRP A 45 -6.94 3.90 15.21
C TRP A 45 -7.00 4.88 14.02
N ARG A 46 -7.97 4.75 13.11
CA ARG A 46 -8.13 5.69 11.99
C ARG A 46 -8.34 7.13 12.44
N ARG A 47 -9.13 7.32 13.50
CA ARG A 47 -9.42 8.65 14.03
C ARG A 47 -8.32 9.18 14.94
N ALA A 48 -7.38 8.35 15.37
CA ALA A 48 -6.33 8.78 16.29
C ALA A 48 -5.44 9.86 15.67
N GLY A 49 -5.23 10.96 16.40
CA GLY A 49 -4.48 12.12 15.92
C GLY A 49 -5.28 13.08 15.02
N ASP A 50 -6.60 12.90 14.89
CA ASP A 50 -7.51 13.95 14.43
C ASP A 50 -7.97 14.83 15.61
N ASP A 51 -8.22 16.12 15.39
CA ASP A 51 -8.65 17.08 16.42
C ASP A 51 -9.96 16.66 17.09
N SER A 52 -10.79 15.89 16.38
CA SER A 52 -12.08 15.37 16.84
C SER A 52 -11.97 14.12 17.73
N SER A 53 -10.78 13.50 17.84
CA SER A 53 -10.58 12.22 18.52
C SER A 53 -10.16 12.40 19.98
N CYS A 54 -10.72 11.58 20.87
CA CYS A 54 -10.25 11.48 22.26
C CYS A 54 -8.88 10.79 22.38
N TYR A 55 -8.39 10.16 21.31
CA TYR A 55 -7.06 9.54 21.24
C TYR A 55 -6.09 10.45 20.47
N LYS A 56 -5.02 10.87 21.17
CA LYS A 56 -3.85 11.52 20.58
C LYS A 56 -3.12 10.56 19.63
N ASP A 57 -2.19 11.11 18.85
CA ASP A 57 -1.30 10.31 18.02
C ASP A 57 -0.62 9.20 18.84
N PRO A 58 -0.83 7.92 18.48
CA PRO A 58 -0.27 6.79 19.23
C PRO A 58 1.21 6.55 18.92
N TRP A 59 1.73 7.06 17.80
CA TRP A 59 3.08 6.74 17.34
C TRP A 59 4.20 7.22 18.27
N PRO A 60 4.15 8.41 18.89
CA PRO A 60 5.13 8.82 19.90
C PRO A 60 5.21 7.86 21.10
N LEU A 61 4.09 7.25 21.51
CA LEU A 61 4.07 6.25 22.58
C LEU A 61 4.73 4.94 22.12
N LEU A 62 4.62 4.60 20.83
CA LEU A 62 5.19 3.40 20.23
C LEU A 62 6.68 3.52 19.87
N SER A 63 7.26 4.74 19.87
CA SER A 63 8.67 4.97 19.55
C SER A 63 9.66 4.03 20.25
N PRO A 64 9.52 3.69 21.56
CA PRO A 64 10.41 2.74 22.22
C PRO A 64 10.32 1.31 21.64
N LEU A 65 9.12 0.87 21.25
CA LEU A 65 8.91 -0.44 20.61
C LEU A 65 9.53 -0.43 19.22
N MET A 66 9.25 0.59 18.40
CA MET A 66 9.82 0.67 17.04
C MET A 66 11.35 0.71 17.07
N ASN A 67 11.93 1.40 18.05
CA ASN A 67 13.38 1.45 18.28
C ASN A 67 14.01 0.09 18.57
N GLU A 68 13.31 -0.79 19.28
CA GLU A 68 13.75 -2.16 19.56
C GLU A 68 13.91 -2.98 18.28
N TYR A 69 13.01 -2.77 17.32
CA TYR A 69 13.07 -3.33 15.97
C TYR A 69 14.00 -2.56 15.02
N GLY A 70 14.65 -1.50 15.52
CA GLY A 70 15.60 -0.71 14.74
C GLY A 70 14.98 0.35 13.85
N TYR A 71 13.75 0.78 14.15
CA TYR A 71 13.06 1.85 13.42
C TYR A 71 12.93 3.12 14.27
N ASP A 72 13.41 4.23 13.72
CA ASP A 72 13.27 5.58 14.27
C ASP A 72 12.09 6.28 13.56
N ILE A 73 10.97 6.44 14.28
CA ILE A 73 9.76 7.08 13.73
C ILE A 73 10.07 8.53 13.37
N TRP A 74 9.58 8.96 12.20
CA TRP A 74 9.70 10.35 11.74
C TRP A 74 8.87 11.30 12.60
N THR A 75 9.28 12.56 12.66
CA THR A 75 8.51 13.61 13.33
C THR A 75 7.35 14.06 12.45
N ARG A 76 6.19 14.30 13.05
CA ARG A 76 5.00 14.84 12.39
C ARG A 76 4.92 16.34 12.71
N ASP A 77 4.74 17.20 11.69
CA ASP A 77 4.40 18.61 11.94
C ASP A 77 3.04 18.71 12.62
N ASP A 78 2.86 19.76 13.42
CA ASP A 78 1.68 20.01 14.24
C ASP A 78 0.35 19.67 13.53
N PHE A 79 -0.49 18.95 14.26
CA PHE A 79 -1.68 18.22 13.84
C PHE A 79 -2.70 19.03 13.04
N ILE A 80 -2.59 18.99 11.71
CA ILE A 80 -3.63 19.43 10.77
C ILE A 80 -3.95 18.25 9.83
N PRO A 81 -5.21 18.00 9.43
CA PRO A 81 -5.53 17.07 8.35
C PRO A 81 -4.71 17.38 7.09
N GLY A 82 -4.02 16.37 6.54
CA GLY A 82 -3.00 16.59 5.49
C GLY A 82 -1.58 16.86 6.04
N SER A 83 -1.37 16.62 7.33
CA SER A 83 -0.05 16.67 7.98
C SER A 83 0.92 15.70 7.32
N ARG A 84 2.18 16.16 7.25
CA ARG A 84 3.29 15.47 6.61
C ARG A 84 4.20 14.91 7.69
N HIS A 85 4.64 13.67 7.53
CA HIS A 85 5.79 13.17 8.30
C HIS A 85 7.06 13.67 7.63
N TYR A 86 8.00 14.20 8.41
CA TYR A 86 9.28 14.68 7.91
C TYR A 86 10.43 13.90 8.53
N CYS A 87 11.42 13.59 7.71
CA CYS A 87 12.69 13.12 8.21
C CYS A 87 13.56 14.32 8.60
N ALA A 88 13.95 14.42 9.88
CA ALA A 88 14.81 15.50 10.38
C ALA A 88 16.27 15.43 9.88
N SER A 89 16.64 14.38 9.14
CA SER A 89 18.00 14.11 8.66
C SER A 89 17.93 13.45 7.30
N ASP A 90 18.77 13.85 6.33
CA ASP A 90 18.91 13.36 4.94
C ASP A 90 17.61 13.11 4.11
N PRO A 91 17.58 13.45 2.81
CA PRO A 91 16.41 13.19 1.97
C PRO A 91 16.05 11.70 2.01
N PRO A 92 14.74 11.36 2.03
CA PRO A 92 14.34 9.98 2.20
C PRO A 92 14.82 9.08 1.06
N THR A 93 15.09 7.83 1.40
CA THR A 93 15.62 6.83 0.48
C THR A 93 14.59 5.72 0.28
N CYS A 94 14.27 5.42 -0.98
CA CYS A 94 13.44 4.26 -1.28
C CYS A 94 14.17 2.98 -0.87
N SER A 95 13.49 2.17 -0.05
CA SER A 95 14.03 0.93 0.52
C SER A 95 14.10 -0.23 -0.46
N LEU A 96 13.63 -0.06 -1.71
CA LEU A 96 13.76 -1.05 -2.77
C LEU A 96 15.12 -1.02 -3.49
N GLY A 97 16.07 -0.19 -3.01
CA GLY A 97 17.48 -0.26 -3.43
C GLY A 97 17.79 0.44 -4.75
N ARG A 98 16.88 1.26 -5.29
CA ARG A 98 17.14 2.12 -6.44
C ARG A 98 17.43 3.54 -5.99
N HIS A 99 18.65 4.01 -6.25
CA HIS A 99 19.03 5.39 -5.99
C HIS A 99 18.29 6.33 -6.93
N PHE A 100 17.48 7.22 -6.37
CA PHE A 100 16.98 8.37 -7.11
C PHE A 100 18.14 9.29 -7.48
N PRO A 101 18.23 9.74 -8.74
CA PRO A 101 19.14 10.81 -9.09
C PRO A 101 18.82 12.04 -8.24
N ARG A 102 19.82 12.58 -7.52
CA ARG A 102 19.70 13.83 -6.73
C ARG A 102 19.33 15.07 -7.57
N LYS A 103 19.17 14.93 -8.89
CA LYS A 103 18.98 15.99 -9.87
C LYS A 103 17.62 15.93 -10.57
N THR A 104 16.58 15.40 -9.93
CA THR A 104 15.23 15.56 -10.49
C THR A 104 14.85 17.04 -10.44
N SER A 105 14.48 17.63 -11.59
CA SER A 105 13.90 18.98 -11.70
C SER A 105 12.51 19.10 -11.06
N LEU A 106 11.94 17.98 -10.60
CA LEU A 106 10.70 17.93 -9.82
C LEU A 106 10.91 18.58 -8.44
N PRO A 107 9.88 19.25 -7.88
CA PRO A 107 9.97 19.83 -6.55
C PRO A 107 10.29 18.75 -5.51
N GLN A 108 11.53 18.80 -5.00
CA GLN A 108 12.06 17.88 -3.98
C GLN A 108 11.19 17.84 -2.70
N SER A 109 10.32 18.84 -2.52
CA SER A 109 9.36 18.98 -1.43
C SER A 109 8.27 17.90 -1.36
N HIS A 110 7.88 17.28 -2.47
CA HIS A 110 6.93 16.16 -2.46
C HIS A 110 7.61 14.85 -2.05
N MET A 111 8.91 14.71 -2.30
CA MET A 111 9.69 13.53 -1.95
C MET A 111 9.98 13.43 -0.44
N MET A 112 10.00 14.56 0.28
CA MET A 112 10.40 14.62 1.70
C MET A 112 9.26 14.36 2.70
N SER A 113 8.06 14.03 2.23
CA SER A 113 6.89 13.90 3.11
C SER A 113 5.98 12.73 2.78
N LEU A 114 5.56 12.00 3.82
CA LEU A 114 4.42 11.08 3.71
C LEU A 114 3.14 11.85 3.98
N GLN A 115 2.19 11.80 3.05
CA GLN A 115 0.84 12.27 3.33
C GLN A 115 0.14 11.24 4.21
N VAL A 116 -0.07 11.59 5.47
CA VAL A 116 -0.75 10.71 6.43
C VAL A 116 -2.20 11.13 6.51
N THR A 117 -3.09 10.28 5.99
CA THR A 117 -4.53 10.55 5.92
C THR A 117 -5.28 10.13 7.19
N ASN A 118 -4.67 9.28 8.04
CA ASN A 118 -5.25 8.79 9.28
C ASN A 118 -4.17 8.22 10.22
N GLY A 119 -4.54 7.86 11.44
CA GLY A 119 -3.61 7.35 12.46
C GLY A 119 -3.03 5.94 12.23
N LEU A 120 -3.37 5.24 11.14
CA LEU A 120 -2.94 3.85 10.91
C LEU A 120 -1.51 3.72 10.39
N VAL A 121 -0.89 4.77 9.86
CA VAL A 121 0.42 4.69 9.21
C VAL A 121 1.37 5.71 9.80
N CYS A 122 2.62 5.32 10.03
CA CYS A 122 3.72 6.26 10.23
C CYS A 122 4.91 5.95 9.32
N ALA A 123 5.62 6.99 8.91
CA ALA A 123 6.95 6.84 8.34
C ALA A 123 8.00 6.63 9.44
N ALA A 124 9.00 5.80 9.17
CA ALA A 124 10.15 5.58 10.04
C ALA A 124 11.42 5.32 9.22
N ARG A 125 12.58 5.54 9.84
CA ARG A 125 13.89 5.19 9.27
C ARG A 125 14.45 3.97 9.98
N HIS A 126 14.85 2.95 9.23
CA HIS A 126 15.58 1.83 9.81
C HIS A 126 17.03 2.23 10.11
N LYS A 127 17.65 1.68 11.16
CA LYS A 127 19.04 1.95 11.59
C LYS A 127 20.11 1.69 10.52
N LYS A 128 19.76 0.96 9.46
CA LYS A 128 20.62 0.74 8.27
C LYS A 128 20.50 1.87 7.23
N GLY A 129 19.71 2.91 7.48
CA GLY A 129 19.62 4.12 6.67
C GLY A 129 18.52 4.16 5.61
N PHE A 130 17.69 3.11 5.50
CA PHE A 130 16.57 3.08 4.55
C PHE A 130 15.23 3.43 5.23
N ASP A 131 14.30 4.01 4.47
CA ASP A 131 13.01 4.46 5.00
C ASP A 131 11.89 3.42 4.77
N VAL A 132 10.94 3.38 5.70
CA VAL A 132 9.81 2.46 5.71
C VAL A 132 8.51 3.16 6.10
N ALA A 133 7.39 2.57 5.70
CA ALA A 133 6.08 2.86 6.25
C ALA A 133 5.66 1.73 7.19
N ILE A 134 5.27 2.07 8.42
CA ILE A 134 4.75 1.13 9.41
C ILE A 134 3.23 1.33 9.49
N LYS A 135 2.46 0.30 9.16
CA LYS A 135 0.99 0.33 9.17
C LYS A 135 0.43 -0.59 10.26
N THR A 136 -0.51 -0.09 11.06
CA THR A 136 -1.35 -0.93 11.91
C THR A 136 -2.28 -1.77 11.04
N ILE A 137 -2.13 -3.10 11.07
CA ILE A 137 -2.93 -4.04 10.26
C ILE A 137 -4.09 -4.61 11.07
N CYS A 138 -3.84 -4.91 12.36
CA CYS A 138 -4.84 -5.47 13.27
C CYS A 138 -4.84 -4.74 14.60
N ALA A 139 -6.02 -4.60 15.20
CA ALA A 139 -6.22 -4.15 16.57
C ALA A 139 -7.63 -4.58 17.06
N GLY A 140 -7.75 -4.99 18.32
CA GLY A 140 -9.06 -5.30 18.94
C GLY A 140 -9.80 -6.45 18.27
N GLY A 141 -9.08 -7.41 17.69
CA GLY A 141 -9.67 -8.52 16.92
C GLY A 141 -10.10 -8.16 15.50
N GLN A 142 -9.96 -6.90 15.06
CA GLN A 142 -10.23 -6.46 13.69
C GLN A 142 -8.98 -6.58 12.81
N GLY A 143 -9.17 -6.67 11.48
CA GLY A 143 -8.07 -6.66 10.49
C GLY A 143 -7.45 -8.03 10.14
N GLN A 144 -7.93 -9.11 10.75
CA GLN A 144 -7.37 -10.46 10.57
C GLN A 144 -7.45 -10.97 9.12
N SER A 145 -8.51 -10.63 8.39
CA SER A 145 -8.64 -11.00 6.96
C SER A 145 -7.56 -10.34 6.11
N GLN A 146 -7.34 -9.03 6.26
CA GLN A 146 -6.25 -8.32 5.59
C GLN A 146 -4.89 -8.93 5.95
N LEU A 147 -4.63 -9.22 7.23
CA LEU A 147 -3.36 -9.81 7.66
C LEU A 147 -3.11 -11.18 7.00
N ARG A 148 -4.12 -12.05 6.91
CA ARG A 148 -3.99 -13.33 6.18
C ARG A 148 -3.68 -13.12 4.70
N ILE A 149 -4.37 -12.18 4.05
CA ILE A 149 -4.18 -11.88 2.62
C ILE A 149 -2.76 -11.33 2.39
N LEU A 150 -2.30 -10.39 3.21
CA LEU A 150 -0.95 -9.83 3.11
C LEU A 150 0.12 -10.90 3.35
N ARG A 151 -0.06 -11.80 4.33
CA ARG A 151 0.86 -12.94 4.51
C ARG A 151 0.94 -13.82 3.25
N LYS A 152 -0.19 -14.07 2.58
CA LYS A 152 -0.26 -14.87 1.35
C LYS A 152 0.37 -14.17 0.15
N LEU A 153 0.24 -12.84 0.02
CA LEU A 153 0.62 -12.11 -1.19
C LEU A 153 1.92 -11.31 -1.07
N ALA A 154 2.18 -10.75 0.10
CA ALA A 154 3.20 -9.71 0.32
C ALA A 154 4.43 -10.23 1.07
N THR A 155 4.52 -11.53 1.37
CA THR A 155 5.67 -12.10 2.09
C THR A 155 6.30 -13.27 1.31
N GLY A 156 7.51 -13.67 1.74
CA GLY A 156 8.19 -14.85 1.21
C GLY A 156 8.48 -14.80 -0.29
N ALA A 157 8.41 -15.96 -0.95
CA ALA A 157 8.72 -16.08 -2.37
C ALA A 157 7.71 -15.36 -3.28
N ASP A 158 6.44 -15.26 -2.86
CA ASP A 158 5.41 -14.58 -3.64
C ASP A 158 5.70 -13.08 -3.77
N ALA A 159 6.16 -12.43 -2.69
CA ALA A 159 6.53 -11.01 -2.68
C ALA A 159 7.65 -10.65 -3.69
N MET A 160 8.48 -11.63 -4.04
CA MET A 160 9.63 -11.44 -4.94
C MET A 160 9.29 -11.72 -6.41
N ARG A 161 8.07 -12.13 -6.73
CA ARG A 161 7.69 -12.42 -8.12
C ARG A 161 7.63 -11.11 -8.92
N PRO A 162 8.24 -11.04 -10.12
CA PRO A 162 8.19 -9.82 -10.94
C PRO A 162 6.76 -9.39 -11.31
N THR A 163 5.87 -10.37 -11.53
CA THR A 163 4.45 -10.14 -11.85
C THR A 163 3.59 -9.89 -10.61
N ASN A 164 4.16 -9.90 -9.41
CA ASN A 164 3.44 -9.55 -8.20
C ASN A 164 3.70 -8.08 -7.90
N HIS A 165 2.63 -7.31 -8.01
CA HIS A 165 2.61 -5.88 -7.73
C HIS A 165 1.98 -5.59 -6.37
N VAL A 166 1.73 -6.56 -5.50
CA VAL A 166 1.38 -6.26 -4.11
C VAL A 166 2.61 -5.67 -3.41
N LEU A 167 2.45 -4.56 -2.69
CA LEU A 167 3.56 -3.95 -1.95
C LEU A 167 4.12 -4.96 -0.93
N PRO A 168 5.42 -5.31 -0.99
CA PRO A 168 5.99 -6.33 -0.12
C PRO A 168 5.97 -5.87 1.34
N MET A 169 5.63 -6.78 2.24
CA MET A 169 5.68 -6.58 3.68
C MET A 169 6.99 -7.19 4.19
N PHE A 170 7.90 -6.34 4.66
CA PHE A 170 9.22 -6.73 5.12
C PHE A 170 9.19 -7.47 6.44
N GLU A 171 8.35 -7.00 7.37
CA GLU A 171 8.36 -7.47 8.75
C GLU A 171 6.99 -7.26 9.41
N GLU A 172 6.67 -8.11 10.39
CA GLU A 172 5.53 -7.92 11.29
C GLU A 172 6.03 -7.61 12.71
N ILE A 173 5.52 -6.54 13.31
CA ILE A 173 5.79 -6.16 14.70
C ILE A 173 4.53 -6.42 15.53
N HIS A 174 4.68 -7.15 16.63
CA HIS A 174 3.56 -7.58 17.46
C HIS A 174 3.56 -6.86 18.81
N LEU A 175 2.39 -6.34 19.22
CA LEU A 175 2.15 -5.77 20.53
C LEU A 175 0.77 -6.19 21.04
N ASP A 176 0.74 -7.19 21.93
CA ASP A 176 -0.50 -7.75 22.48
C ASP A 176 -1.45 -8.22 21.35
N ASP A 177 -2.63 -7.60 21.19
CA ASP A 177 -3.60 -7.87 20.11
C ASP A 177 -3.38 -7.02 18.84
N ILE A 178 -2.32 -6.19 18.81
CA ILE A 178 -2.00 -5.30 17.70
C ILE A 178 -0.90 -5.93 16.84
N VAL A 179 -1.12 -5.92 15.53
CA VAL A 179 -0.11 -6.32 14.54
C VAL A 179 0.18 -5.14 13.63
N PHE A 180 1.44 -4.74 13.56
CA PHE A 180 1.95 -3.76 12.60
C PHE A 180 2.68 -4.48 11.47
N GLY A 181 2.50 -4.02 10.24
CA GLY A 181 3.32 -4.42 9.11
C GLY A 181 4.30 -3.31 8.73
N VAL A 182 5.53 -3.69 8.40
CA VAL A 182 6.56 -2.79 7.88
C VAL A 182 6.64 -2.96 6.37
N PHE A 183 6.52 -1.85 5.65
CA PHE A 183 6.49 -1.79 4.19
C PHE A 183 7.58 -0.85 3.67
N PRO A 184 8.04 -1.02 2.42
CA PRO A 184 8.89 -0.03 1.78
C PRO A 184 8.22 1.34 1.77
N TYR A 185 9.02 2.38 2.01
CA TYR A 185 8.57 3.75 1.86
C TYR A 185 8.59 4.15 0.39
N LEU A 186 7.42 4.46 -0.16
CA LEU A 186 7.26 4.98 -1.51
C LEU A 186 6.69 6.40 -1.43
N THR A 187 7.26 7.32 -2.21
CA THR A 187 6.98 8.75 -2.13
C THR A 187 5.77 9.19 -2.94
N THR A 188 5.21 8.32 -3.78
CA THR A 188 4.27 8.72 -4.83
C THR A 188 3.05 7.82 -4.82
N THR A 189 1.95 8.34 -4.28
CA THR A 189 0.62 7.78 -4.53
C THR A 189 0.24 8.02 -5.98
N LEU A 190 -0.41 7.03 -6.62
CA LEU A 190 -1.02 7.26 -7.91
C LEU A 190 -2.34 8.02 -7.73
N ASP A 191 -2.26 9.32 -7.52
CA ASP A 191 -3.42 10.22 -7.58
C ASP A 191 -3.47 10.92 -8.95
N ASN A 192 -4.31 11.96 -9.09
CA ASN A 192 -4.43 12.74 -10.32
C ASN A 192 -3.06 13.16 -10.91
N SER A 193 -1.99 13.23 -10.11
CA SER A 193 -0.67 13.64 -10.58
C SER A 193 -0.03 12.78 -11.67
N LEU A 194 -0.24 11.46 -11.78
CA LEU A 194 0.43 10.68 -12.86
C LEU A 194 -0.07 11.00 -14.24
N PHE A 195 -1.34 11.31 -14.35
CA PHE A 195 -1.98 11.59 -15.61
C PHE A 195 -1.92 13.08 -15.97
N CYS A 196 -1.54 13.92 -14.99
CA CYS A 196 -1.47 15.38 -15.14
C CYS A 196 -0.04 15.95 -15.19
N THR A 197 1.04 15.15 -15.14
CA THR A 197 2.37 15.74 -15.41
C THR A 197 2.55 15.88 -16.92
N GLU A 198 2.80 17.11 -17.38
CA GLU A 198 3.28 17.42 -18.75
C GLU A 198 4.61 16.70 -19.10
N LEU A 199 5.19 15.95 -18.14
CA LEU A 199 6.47 15.28 -18.25
C LEU A 199 6.33 13.77 -18.54
N CYS A 200 5.15 13.17 -18.39
CA CYS A 200 4.93 11.76 -18.71
C CYS A 200 4.53 11.58 -20.19
N THR A 201 4.95 10.47 -20.77
CA THR A 201 4.54 10.04 -22.11
C THR A 201 3.29 9.15 -22.08
N ALA A 202 2.60 9.00 -23.21
CA ALA A 202 1.55 8.00 -23.37
C ALA A 202 2.10 6.58 -23.12
N GLY A 203 3.33 6.30 -23.54
CA GLY A 203 4.04 5.06 -23.23
C GLY A 203 4.22 4.81 -21.73
N ASP A 204 4.59 5.84 -20.96
CA ASP A 204 4.70 5.74 -19.49
C ASP A 204 3.36 5.38 -18.86
N MET A 205 2.30 6.07 -19.29
CA MET A 205 0.96 5.89 -18.79
C MET A 205 0.43 4.49 -19.06
N ILE A 206 0.58 4.00 -20.30
CA ILE A 206 0.15 2.65 -20.67
C ILE A 206 0.96 1.59 -19.92
N ASN A 207 2.27 1.79 -19.71
CA ASN A 207 3.09 0.89 -18.90
C ASN A 207 2.62 0.82 -17.44
N VAL A 208 2.20 1.94 -16.85
CA VAL A 208 1.60 1.97 -15.51
C VAL A 208 0.26 1.20 -15.50
N MET A 209 -0.60 1.42 -16.49
CA MET A 209 -1.87 0.70 -16.64
C MET A 209 -1.66 -0.82 -16.74
N LEU A 210 -0.67 -1.26 -17.54
CA LEU A 210 -0.33 -2.67 -17.68
C LEU A 210 0.12 -3.30 -16.36
N GLN A 211 0.93 -2.59 -15.56
CA GLN A 211 1.32 -3.08 -14.22
C GLN A 211 0.14 -3.16 -13.24
N MET A 212 -0.82 -2.22 -13.30
CA MET A 212 -2.05 -2.32 -12.50
C MET A 212 -2.88 -3.55 -12.89
N LEU A 213 -2.97 -3.85 -14.19
CA LEU A 213 -3.64 -5.04 -14.68
C LEU A 213 -2.90 -6.32 -14.27
N GLU A 214 -1.57 -6.35 -14.32
CA GLU A 214 -0.77 -7.48 -13.79
C GLU A 214 -1.01 -7.70 -12.29
N ALA A 215 -1.09 -6.63 -11.49
CA ALA A 215 -1.47 -6.70 -10.07
C ALA A 215 -2.83 -7.39 -9.90
N THR A 216 -3.81 -6.97 -10.69
CA THR A 216 -5.19 -7.46 -10.66
C THR A 216 -5.25 -8.94 -11.05
N ILE A 217 -4.58 -9.31 -12.14
CA ILE A 217 -4.44 -10.70 -12.59
C ILE A 217 -3.83 -11.55 -11.47
N PHE A 218 -2.77 -11.08 -10.83
CA PHE A 218 -2.06 -11.83 -9.80
C PHE A 218 -2.93 -12.16 -8.59
N ILE A 219 -3.76 -11.21 -8.12
CA ILE A 219 -4.67 -11.41 -6.99
C ILE A 219 -5.91 -12.23 -7.39
N HIS A 220 -6.45 -12.01 -8.60
CA HIS A 220 -7.61 -12.75 -9.13
C HIS A 220 -7.27 -14.23 -9.35
N ASP A 221 -6.08 -14.55 -9.89
CA ASP A 221 -5.57 -15.92 -10.03
C ASP A 221 -5.46 -16.66 -8.68
N ARG A 222 -5.41 -15.92 -7.55
CA ARG A 222 -5.36 -16.46 -6.18
C ARG A 222 -6.71 -16.44 -5.47
N LEU A 223 -7.78 -16.15 -6.21
CA LEU A 223 -9.15 -16.02 -5.74
C LEU A 223 -9.30 -14.94 -4.67
N ILE A 224 -8.62 -13.82 -4.86
CA ILE A 224 -8.70 -12.65 -4.00
C ILE A 224 -9.25 -11.48 -4.82
N ALA A 225 -10.35 -10.90 -4.36
CA ALA A 225 -10.90 -9.67 -4.90
C ALA A 225 -10.62 -8.52 -3.93
N HIS A 226 -10.16 -7.39 -4.46
CA HIS A 226 -9.70 -6.24 -3.67
C HIS A 226 -10.85 -5.41 -3.09
N GLN A 227 -11.93 -5.24 -3.86
CA GLN A 227 -13.15 -4.47 -3.58
C GLN A 227 -12.98 -2.96 -3.37
N ASP A 228 -11.74 -2.46 -3.33
CA ASP A 228 -11.41 -1.03 -3.40
C ASP A 228 -10.34 -0.78 -4.48
N LEU A 229 -10.47 -1.37 -5.66
CA LEU A 229 -9.44 -1.35 -6.71
C LEU A 229 -9.45 -0.06 -7.53
N PHE A 230 -9.11 1.06 -6.88
CA PHE A 230 -8.99 2.38 -7.50
C PHE A 230 -7.51 2.78 -7.65
N ILE A 231 -7.21 3.68 -8.59
CA ILE A 231 -5.83 4.13 -8.87
C ILE A 231 -5.07 4.63 -7.63
N ASN A 232 -5.76 5.29 -6.69
CA ASN A 232 -5.14 5.82 -5.47
C ASN A 232 -4.72 4.75 -4.46
N ASN A 233 -5.13 3.49 -4.66
CA ASN A 233 -4.62 2.34 -3.93
C ASN A 233 -3.43 1.68 -4.65
N PHE A 234 -2.85 2.37 -5.64
CA PHE A 234 -1.56 2.03 -6.21
C PHE A 234 -0.53 3.09 -5.84
N LEU A 235 0.71 2.65 -5.62
CA LEU A 235 1.89 3.47 -5.38
C LEU A 235 2.86 3.30 -6.54
N CYS A 236 3.56 4.37 -6.93
CA CYS A 236 4.69 4.28 -7.85
C CYS A 236 5.99 4.31 -7.06
N GLU A 237 6.97 3.52 -7.51
CA GLU A 237 8.35 3.69 -7.06
C GLU A 237 8.83 5.12 -7.35
N TYR A 238 8.57 5.64 -8.54
CA TYR A 238 8.83 7.02 -8.95
C TYR A 238 7.96 7.39 -10.14
N LEU A 239 7.79 8.69 -10.39
CA LEU A 239 7.12 9.15 -11.60
C LEU A 239 8.04 8.89 -12.82
N PRO A 240 7.57 8.19 -13.86
CA PRO A 240 8.39 7.87 -15.03
C PRO A 240 8.98 9.13 -15.72
N CYS A 241 8.17 10.18 -15.86
CA CYS A 241 8.51 11.48 -16.43
C CYS A 241 9.45 11.42 -17.67
N SER A 242 9.20 10.50 -18.61
CA SER A 242 10.12 10.20 -19.71
C SER A 242 10.37 11.37 -20.68
N LEU A 243 9.53 12.42 -20.67
CA LEU A 243 9.77 13.65 -21.45
C LEU A 243 10.79 14.57 -20.78
N ALA A 244 10.95 14.51 -19.44
CA ALA A 244 11.95 15.27 -18.72
C ALA A 244 13.29 14.51 -18.65
N GLU A 245 13.23 13.26 -18.20
CA GLU A 245 14.40 12.40 -18.04
C GLU A 245 13.97 10.94 -18.20
N ARG A 246 14.59 10.22 -19.14
CA ARG A 246 14.34 8.78 -19.28
C ARG A 246 15.20 7.99 -18.30
N HIS A 247 14.54 7.29 -17.40
CA HIS A 247 15.19 6.31 -16.54
C HIS A 247 15.54 5.04 -17.33
N ALA A 248 16.64 4.38 -16.95
CA ALA A 248 17.11 3.16 -17.60
C ALA A 248 16.13 1.97 -17.45
N MET A 249 15.28 2.02 -16.45
CA MET A 249 14.22 1.04 -16.18
C MET A 249 12.91 1.81 -15.97
N PRO A 250 11.75 1.22 -16.24
CA PRO A 250 10.48 1.79 -15.80
C PRO A 250 10.32 1.67 -14.28
N PRO A 251 9.51 2.55 -13.65
CA PRO A 251 9.17 2.40 -12.24
C PRO A 251 8.27 1.20 -12.01
N ARG A 252 8.37 0.61 -10.83
CA ARG A 252 7.40 -0.40 -10.39
C ARG A 252 6.16 0.28 -9.79
N VAL A 253 5.00 -0.28 -10.13
CA VAL A 253 3.70 0.09 -9.55
C VAL A 253 3.29 -0.96 -8.53
N PHE A 254 2.78 -0.54 -7.37
CA PHE A 254 2.41 -1.44 -6.28
C PHE A 254 1.00 -1.21 -5.76
N LEU A 255 0.17 -2.25 -5.73
CA LEU A 255 -1.14 -2.31 -5.09
C LEU A 255 -1.01 -2.40 -3.57
N ILE A 256 -1.80 -1.58 -2.86
CA ILE A 256 -1.90 -1.51 -1.41
C ILE A 256 -3.35 -1.62 -0.93
N ASP A 257 -3.52 -1.69 0.39
CA ASP A 257 -4.79 -1.52 1.10
C ASP A 257 -5.86 -2.62 0.93
N PHE A 258 -5.52 -3.82 1.41
CA PHE A 258 -6.37 -5.02 1.36
C PHE A 258 -7.41 -5.10 2.50
N GLU A 259 -7.87 -3.96 3.03
CA GLU A 259 -8.80 -3.94 4.17
C GLU A 259 -10.21 -4.43 3.81
N SER A 260 -10.64 -4.11 2.59
CA SER A 260 -11.92 -4.54 2.01
C SER A 260 -11.81 -5.86 1.24
N ALA A 261 -10.60 -6.39 1.09
CA ALA A 261 -10.36 -7.55 0.25
C ALA A 261 -10.96 -8.82 0.85
N VAL A 262 -11.41 -9.70 -0.04
CA VAL A 262 -11.92 -11.03 0.30
C VAL A 262 -11.13 -12.10 -0.41
N ASP A 263 -10.87 -13.19 0.30
CA ASP A 263 -10.26 -14.40 -0.25
C ASP A 263 -11.26 -15.56 -0.26
N PHE A 264 -11.28 -16.33 -1.35
CA PHE A 264 -12.12 -17.51 -1.48
C PHE A 264 -11.28 -18.80 -1.42
N PRO A 265 -11.85 -19.91 -0.90
CA PRO A 265 -11.21 -21.22 -0.95
C PRO A 265 -10.86 -21.65 -2.37
N ALA A 266 -9.74 -22.34 -2.55
CA ALA A 266 -9.26 -22.79 -3.86
C ALA A 266 -10.24 -23.73 -4.58
N ASP A 267 -11.05 -24.47 -3.81
CA ASP A 267 -12.07 -25.42 -4.26
C ASP A 267 -13.48 -24.79 -4.40
N SER A 268 -13.63 -23.49 -4.11
CA SER A 268 -14.91 -22.78 -4.29
C SER A 268 -15.31 -22.76 -5.77
N ARG A 269 -16.61 -22.87 -6.05
CA ARG A 269 -17.14 -22.72 -7.41
C ARG A 269 -17.37 -21.24 -7.73
N PRO A 270 -17.24 -20.78 -8.98
CA PRO A 270 -17.46 -19.37 -9.34
C PRO A 270 -18.78 -18.78 -8.83
N GLU A 271 -19.87 -19.55 -8.87
CA GLU A 271 -21.20 -19.15 -8.38
C GLU A 271 -21.28 -18.94 -6.86
N ASP A 272 -20.36 -19.52 -6.09
CA ASP A 272 -20.28 -19.36 -4.63
C ASP A 272 -19.42 -18.15 -4.23
N ARG A 273 -18.74 -17.51 -5.19
CA ARG A 273 -17.80 -16.40 -4.94
C ARG A 273 -18.49 -15.04 -4.99
N LEU A 274 -19.58 -14.90 -4.24
CA LEU A 274 -20.36 -13.67 -4.19
C LEU A 274 -20.21 -12.98 -2.84
N VAL A 275 -20.27 -11.65 -2.85
CA VAL A 275 -20.24 -10.82 -1.62
C VAL A 275 -21.47 -9.93 -1.55
N ASP A 276 -21.83 -9.53 -0.34
CA ASP A 276 -22.97 -8.64 -0.10
C ASP A 276 -22.53 -7.17 -0.08
N SER A 277 -23.44 -6.25 -0.39
CA SER A 277 -23.17 -4.82 -0.53
C SER A 277 -23.01 -4.07 0.80
N HIS A 278 -22.96 -4.78 1.94
CA HIS A 278 -22.93 -4.20 3.29
C HIS A 278 -21.75 -3.22 3.50
N PHE A 279 -20.62 -3.44 2.81
CA PHE A 279 -19.45 -2.55 2.89
C PHE A 279 -19.63 -1.19 2.18
N PHE A 280 -20.59 -1.06 1.26
CA PHE A 280 -20.75 0.10 0.38
C PHE A 280 -21.85 1.08 0.84
N GLY A 281 -22.11 1.15 2.14
CA GLY A 281 -23.12 2.02 2.76
C GLY A 281 -22.88 3.52 2.57
N ASP A 282 -23.61 4.35 3.32
CA ASP A 282 -23.62 5.82 3.16
C ASP A 282 -22.27 6.49 3.45
N THR A 283 -21.37 5.80 4.15
CA THR A 283 -20.01 6.27 4.47
C THR A 283 -18.98 5.98 3.38
N PHE A 284 -19.32 5.16 2.37
CA PHE A 284 -18.42 4.88 1.25
C PHE A 284 -18.51 6.01 0.23
N THR A 285 -17.45 6.81 0.13
CA THR A 285 -17.43 8.08 -0.62
C THR A 285 -16.98 7.95 -2.07
N ARG A 286 -16.47 6.78 -2.47
CA ARG A 286 -16.00 6.53 -3.84
C ARG A 286 -17.17 6.16 -4.78
N ALA A 287 -16.90 6.20 -6.08
CA ALA A 287 -17.85 5.79 -7.10
C ALA A 287 -18.31 4.34 -6.90
N LYS A 288 -19.60 4.09 -7.13
CA LYS A 288 -20.26 2.80 -6.84
C LYS A 288 -20.72 2.15 -8.15
N ALA A 289 -20.29 0.91 -8.39
CA ALA A 289 -20.77 0.13 -9.53
C ALA A 289 -22.27 -0.17 -9.37
N PRO A 290 -23.05 -0.30 -10.46
CA PRO A 290 -24.51 -0.45 -10.39
C PRO A 290 -25.00 -1.59 -9.49
N GLU A 291 -24.28 -2.71 -9.47
CA GLU A 291 -24.61 -3.89 -8.65
C GLU A 291 -24.49 -3.61 -7.14
N THR A 292 -23.57 -2.74 -6.73
CA THR A 292 -23.33 -2.40 -5.31
C THR A 292 -24.44 -1.54 -4.71
N LEU A 293 -25.28 -0.93 -5.55
CA LEU A 293 -26.42 -0.11 -5.14
C LEU A 293 -27.64 -0.97 -4.74
N ARG A 294 -27.64 -2.26 -5.10
CA ARG A 294 -28.75 -3.19 -4.84
C ARG A 294 -28.57 -3.85 -3.47
N LYS A 295 -29.18 -3.27 -2.44
CA LYS A 295 -29.13 -3.79 -1.06
C LYS A 295 -29.61 -5.24 -0.99
N GLY A 296 -28.81 -6.11 -0.37
CA GLY A 296 -29.15 -7.51 -0.10
C GLY A 296 -29.08 -8.43 -1.32
N VAL A 297 -28.52 -7.95 -2.44
CA VAL A 297 -28.26 -8.76 -3.63
C VAL A 297 -26.75 -9.02 -3.70
N PRO A 298 -26.30 -10.28 -3.48
CA PRO A 298 -24.90 -10.61 -3.64
C PRO A 298 -24.42 -10.40 -5.08
N PHE A 299 -23.17 -9.97 -5.22
CA PHE A 299 -22.55 -9.69 -6.52
C PHE A 299 -21.14 -10.26 -6.59
N ASP A 300 -20.62 -10.32 -7.82
CA ASP A 300 -19.27 -10.80 -8.11
C ASP A 300 -18.22 -9.71 -7.77
N PRO A 301 -17.37 -9.91 -6.74
CA PRO A 301 -16.38 -8.93 -6.35
C PRO A 301 -15.21 -8.82 -7.35
N PHE A 302 -14.97 -9.83 -8.19
CA PHE A 302 -13.94 -9.77 -9.22
C PHE A 302 -14.38 -8.85 -10.36
N ALA A 303 -15.66 -8.93 -10.75
CA ALA A 303 -16.23 -8.00 -11.73
C ALA A 303 -16.32 -6.57 -11.17
N LEU A 304 -16.51 -6.40 -9.86
CA LEU A 304 -16.43 -5.09 -9.20
C LEU A 304 -15.04 -4.48 -9.34
N ASP A 305 -13.97 -5.25 -9.05
CA ASP A 305 -12.59 -4.79 -9.19
C ASP A 305 -12.31 -4.25 -10.61
N ILE A 306 -12.76 -4.97 -11.65
CA ILE A 306 -12.61 -4.54 -13.04
C ILE A 306 -13.31 -3.21 -13.29
N TRP A 307 -14.54 -3.06 -12.78
CA TRP A 307 -15.28 -1.81 -12.93
C TRP A 307 -14.62 -0.65 -12.22
N GLN A 308 -14.15 -0.83 -10.99
CA GLN A 308 -13.50 0.24 -10.20
C GLN A 308 -12.21 0.72 -10.87
N LEU A 309 -11.38 -0.20 -11.35
CA LEU A 309 -10.15 0.13 -12.05
C LEU A 309 -10.47 0.82 -13.39
N GLY A 310 -11.38 0.24 -14.17
CA GLY A 310 -11.81 0.78 -15.46
C GLY A 310 -12.41 2.18 -15.36
N TYR A 311 -13.29 2.39 -14.39
CA TYR A 311 -13.94 3.68 -14.13
C TYR A 311 -12.92 4.79 -13.91
N ARG A 312 -11.85 4.52 -13.14
CA ARG A 312 -10.79 5.50 -12.92
C ARG A 312 -9.86 5.65 -14.10
N LEU A 313 -9.49 4.57 -14.77
CA LEU A 313 -8.62 4.64 -15.94
C LEU A 313 -9.28 5.39 -17.10
N ALA A 314 -10.59 5.24 -17.28
CA ALA A 314 -11.35 5.92 -18.33
C ALA A 314 -11.39 7.46 -18.18
N MET A 315 -10.98 8.00 -17.03
CA MET A 315 -10.83 9.45 -16.84
C MET A 315 -9.59 10.01 -17.55
N TYR A 316 -8.68 9.14 -18.01
CA TYR A 316 -7.44 9.50 -18.67
C TYR A 316 -7.38 8.80 -20.02
N GLY A 317 -7.13 9.54 -21.10
CA GLY A 317 -7.04 8.93 -22.41
C GLY A 317 -5.60 8.86 -22.90
N THR A 318 -5.34 7.79 -23.61
CA THR A 318 -4.00 7.37 -24.03
C THR A 318 -3.54 8.04 -25.31
N ARG A 319 -4.41 8.83 -25.96
CA ARG A 319 -4.35 9.23 -27.38
C ARG A 319 -4.59 8.09 -28.37
N PHE A 320 -4.65 6.85 -27.91
CA PHE A 320 -4.89 5.68 -28.75
C PHE A 320 -6.30 5.18 -28.51
N THR A 321 -7.24 5.60 -29.36
CA THR A 321 -8.67 5.26 -29.24
C THR A 321 -8.92 3.75 -29.12
N ALA A 322 -8.07 2.92 -29.72
CA ALA A 322 -8.15 1.47 -29.56
C ALA A 322 -7.94 1.01 -28.11
N ILE A 323 -6.97 1.60 -27.39
CA ILE A 323 -6.72 1.32 -25.97
C ILE A 323 -7.84 1.94 -25.11
N ASP A 324 -8.23 3.18 -25.39
CA ASP A 324 -9.28 3.87 -24.64
C ASP A 324 -10.61 3.10 -24.71
N ASN A 325 -10.97 2.58 -25.89
CA ASN A 325 -12.16 1.73 -26.06
C ASN A 325 -12.08 0.43 -25.26
N ILE A 326 -10.90 -0.18 -25.15
CA ILE A 326 -10.71 -1.39 -24.32
C ILE A 326 -10.95 -1.05 -22.84
N ILE A 327 -10.44 0.09 -22.37
CA ILE A 327 -10.62 0.55 -20.97
C ILE A 327 -12.10 0.84 -20.69
N LEU A 328 -12.81 1.49 -21.62
CA LEU A 328 -14.24 1.77 -21.48
C LEU A 328 -15.09 0.50 -21.31
N GLU A 329 -14.69 -0.64 -21.90
CA GLU A 329 -15.40 -1.91 -21.74
C GLU A 329 -15.34 -2.48 -20.32
N MET A 330 -14.33 -2.11 -19.52
CA MET A 330 -14.22 -2.50 -18.11
C MET A 330 -15.33 -1.87 -17.26
N GLY A 331 -15.79 -0.68 -17.63
CA GLY A 331 -16.78 0.12 -16.91
C GLY A 331 -18.24 -0.20 -17.25
N LYS A 332 -18.53 -1.26 -18.01
CA LYS A 332 -19.91 -1.63 -18.39
C LYS A 332 -20.80 -1.87 -17.18
N ASP A 333 -22.07 -1.48 -17.29
CA ASP A 333 -23.06 -1.64 -16.22
C ASP A 333 -23.32 -3.11 -15.87
N ASP A 334 -23.43 -3.98 -16.87
CA ASP A 334 -23.59 -5.43 -16.66
C ASP A 334 -22.24 -6.05 -16.25
N PRO A 335 -22.09 -6.59 -15.02
CA PRO A 335 -20.87 -7.23 -14.57
C PRO A 335 -20.40 -8.37 -15.48
N LYS A 336 -21.32 -9.09 -16.12
CA LYS A 336 -21.00 -10.22 -17.00
C LYS A 336 -20.46 -9.79 -18.37
N ALA A 337 -20.68 -8.53 -18.75
CA ALA A 337 -20.21 -7.97 -20.01
C ALA A 337 -18.80 -7.36 -19.90
N ARG A 338 -18.26 -7.27 -18.68
CA ARG A 338 -16.92 -6.74 -18.41
C ARG A 338 -15.86 -7.80 -18.78
N PRO A 339 -14.76 -7.42 -19.45
CA PRO A 339 -13.65 -8.34 -19.72
C PRO A 339 -12.91 -8.71 -18.43
N SER A 340 -12.15 -9.81 -18.45
CA SER A 340 -11.21 -10.08 -17.35
C SER A 340 -10.00 -9.13 -17.41
N ALA A 341 -9.30 -8.92 -16.29
CA ALA A 341 -8.06 -8.14 -16.29
C ALA A 341 -7.01 -8.72 -17.27
N ARG A 342 -6.99 -10.04 -17.44
CA ARG A 342 -6.12 -10.74 -18.39
C ARG A 342 -6.48 -10.42 -19.84
N ASP A 343 -7.77 -10.42 -20.17
CA ASP A 343 -8.23 -10.08 -21.53
C ASP A 343 -7.88 -8.62 -21.87
N VAL A 344 -8.10 -7.70 -20.92
CA VAL A 344 -7.73 -6.29 -21.08
C VAL A 344 -6.22 -6.16 -21.30
N PHE A 345 -5.41 -6.78 -20.43
CA PHE A 345 -3.95 -6.72 -20.52
C PHE A 345 -3.43 -7.20 -21.88
N GLU A 346 -3.87 -8.37 -22.35
CA GLU A 346 -3.41 -8.92 -23.63
C GLU A 346 -3.87 -8.07 -24.82
N ARG A 347 -5.10 -7.52 -24.79
CA ARG A 347 -5.61 -6.64 -25.85
C ARG A 347 -4.83 -5.32 -25.93
N ILE A 348 -4.56 -4.68 -24.79
CA ILE A 348 -3.75 -3.45 -24.75
C ILE A 348 -2.34 -3.73 -25.25
N ARG A 349 -1.72 -4.82 -24.78
CA ARG A 349 -0.38 -5.22 -25.20
C ARG A 349 -0.29 -5.51 -26.70
N GLU A 350 -1.33 -6.10 -27.28
CA GLU A 350 -1.40 -6.34 -28.72
C GLU A 350 -1.48 -5.04 -29.51
N VAL A 351 -2.32 -4.09 -29.08
CA VAL A 351 -2.38 -2.75 -29.69
C VAL A 351 -1.02 -2.06 -29.59
N MET A 352 -0.35 -2.11 -28.43
CA MET A 352 0.97 -1.50 -28.26
C MET A 352 2.03 -2.05 -29.22
N ARG A 353 2.00 -3.34 -29.57
CA ARG A 353 2.94 -3.92 -30.55
C ARG A 353 2.79 -3.34 -31.95
N SER A 354 1.63 -2.77 -32.26
CA SER A 354 1.36 -2.12 -33.55
C SER A 354 1.70 -0.63 -33.59
N ILE A 355 1.96 -0.02 -32.43
CA ILE A 355 2.28 1.41 -32.32
C ILE A 355 3.81 1.58 -32.46
N PRO A 356 4.30 2.42 -33.38
CA PRO A 356 5.70 2.80 -33.44
C PRO A 356 6.19 3.39 -32.11
N PRO A 357 7.37 2.99 -31.58
CA PRO A 357 7.86 3.51 -30.30
C PRO A 357 7.90 5.04 -30.19
N GLU A 358 8.20 5.73 -31.29
CA GLU A 358 8.20 7.19 -31.39
C GLU A 358 6.83 7.83 -31.15
N ASP A 359 5.74 7.13 -31.49
CA ASP A 359 4.37 7.61 -31.29
C ASP A 359 3.94 7.48 -29.83
N LEU A 360 4.60 6.62 -29.04
CA LEU A 360 4.39 6.51 -27.60
C LEU A 360 5.04 7.66 -26.83
N ASP A 361 5.97 8.40 -27.45
CA ASP A 361 6.78 9.47 -26.85
C ASP A 361 6.10 10.85 -26.91
N VAL A 362 4.77 10.87 -26.83
CA VAL A 362 3.94 12.07 -26.78
C VAL A 362 3.30 12.18 -25.40
N GLN A 363 2.90 13.39 -24.97
CA GLN A 363 2.11 13.52 -23.73
C GLN A 363 0.80 12.73 -23.85
N PRO A 364 0.28 12.11 -22.78
CA PRO A 364 -1.10 11.61 -22.79
C PRO A 364 -2.08 12.79 -22.88
N VAL A 365 -3.37 12.53 -23.06
CA VAL A 365 -4.39 13.58 -22.99
C VAL A 365 -5.16 13.41 -21.68
N ASP A 366 -5.45 14.54 -21.03
CA ASP A 366 -6.20 14.59 -19.78
C ASP A 366 -7.62 15.09 -20.08
N TRP A 367 -8.60 14.19 -20.00
CA TRP A 367 -9.99 14.51 -20.33
C TRP A 367 -10.64 15.39 -19.25
N GLU A 368 -10.15 15.42 -18.01
CA GLU A 368 -10.61 16.40 -17.01
C GLU A 368 -10.12 17.81 -17.36
N LEU A 369 -8.90 17.96 -17.87
CA LEU A 369 -8.40 19.26 -18.33
C LEU A 369 -9.04 19.70 -19.66
N VAL A 370 -9.31 18.77 -20.58
CA VAL A 370 -10.06 19.04 -21.82
C VAL A 370 -11.50 19.45 -21.51
N GLN A 371 -12.21 18.73 -20.62
CA GLN A 371 -13.58 19.09 -20.21
C GLN A 371 -13.66 20.42 -19.45
N ASN A 372 -12.58 20.83 -18.78
CA ASN A 372 -12.47 22.12 -18.11
C ASN A 372 -11.87 23.24 -19.00
N GLY A 373 -11.63 22.97 -20.30
CA GLY A 373 -11.22 23.97 -21.30
C GLY A 373 -9.74 24.38 -21.26
N TYR A 374 -8.86 23.56 -20.70
CA TYR A 374 -7.42 23.85 -20.58
C TYR A 374 -6.57 23.30 -21.75
N TYR A 375 -7.12 22.43 -22.61
CA TYR A 375 -6.48 21.94 -23.83
C TYR A 375 -7.45 21.98 -25.02
N ASP A 376 -6.95 22.35 -26.20
CA ASP A 376 -7.70 22.37 -27.47
C ASP A 376 -7.73 20.96 -28.10
N GLU A 377 -8.86 20.57 -28.72
CA GLU A 377 -9.12 19.24 -29.29
C GLU A 377 -8.41 19.00 -30.65
N SER A 378 -7.20 19.53 -30.84
CA SER A 378 -6.48 19.46 -32.13
C SER A 378 -5.56 18.25 -32.30
#